data_AF-A0A4P6XHK3-F1
#
_entry.id   AF-A0A4P6XHK3-F1
#
_cell.length_a   1.000
_cell.length_b   1.000
_cell.length_c   1.000
_cell.angle_alpha   90.00
_cell.angle_beta   90.00
_cell.angle_gamma   90.00
#
_symmetry.space_group_name_H-M   'P 1'
#
loop_
_entity.id
_entity.type
_entity.pdbx_description
1 polymer ?
#
loop_
_entity_poly.entity_id
_entity_poly.type
_entity_poly.pdbx_seq_one_letter_code
_entity_poly.pdbx_strand_id
1 'polypeptide(L)'
;MATQPIYDLATETLVAPKPVRRHLAIVPDAGNYDELERTAPGIASRGVHPATLGLLVGVYAAMLLTFWTFFARDAATALVLTVVSVFMILYFGLIAGGIVLSDTPAPGEPLRSFSEFIKGPVDILTGTITGREAAIQMLFLPACMAVLATIIGIIARVS
;
A
#
# COMPACT_ATOMS: atom_id res chain seq x y z
N MET A 1 -23.71 31.90 61.17
CA MET A 1 -24.38 30.65 60.75
C MET A 1 -24.72 30.86 59.28
N ALA A 2 -24.13 30.24 58.25
CA ALA A 2 -23.46 28.95 58.05
C ALA A 2 -22.56 29.09 56.79
N THR A 3 -21.27 28.71 56.79
CA THR A 3 -20.70 27.41 56.35
C THR A 3 -20.22 27.41 54.86
N GLN A 4 -18.90 27.38 54.66
CA GLN A 4 -18.19 26.81 53.47
C GLN A 4 -18.11 25.26 53.63
N PRO A 5 -17.65 24.41 52.68
CA PRO A 5 -17.49 24.44 51.21
C PRO A 5 -18.05 23.13 50.53
N ILE A 6 -17.43 22.66 49.42
CA ILE A 6 -17.47 21.32 48.73
C ILE A 6 -18.48 21.29 47.54
N TYR A 7 -18.15 21.08 46.25
CA TYR A 7 -17.39 19.98 45.64
C TYR A 7 -16.65 20.39 44.34
N ASP A 8 -15.36 20.08 44.31
CA ASP A 8 -14.60 19.71 43.12
C ASP A 8 -15.00 18.28 42.73
N LEU A 9 -15.60 18.09 41.55
CA LEU A 9 -15.81 16.78 40.94
C LEU A 9 -15.69 16.89 39.42
N ALA A 10 -14.46 16.67 38.95
CA ALA A 10 -14.19 15.77 37.84
C ALA A 10 -15.11 15.93 36.61
N THR A 11 -14.84 16.96 35.80
CA THR A 11 -14.82 16.69 34.35
C THR A 11 -13.43 16.18 34.00
N GLU A 12 -13.06 15.06 34.63
CA GLU A 12 -12.03 14.19 34.11
C GLU A 12 -12.60 13.73 32.77
N THR A 13 -12.21 14.43 31.71
CA THR A 13 -12.37 13.95 30.35
C THR A 13 -11.87 12.52 30.37
N LEU A 14 -12.80 11.56 30.33
CA LEU A 14 -12.50 10.15 30.10
C LEU A 14 -11.89 10.09 28.70
N VAL A 15 -10.61 10.42 28.62
CA VAL A 15 -9.73 10.01 27.53
C VAL A 15 -9.72 8.50 27.68
N ALA A 16 -10.59 7.84 26.90
CA ALA A 16 -10.59 6.40 26.81
C ALA A 16 -9.13 5.96 26.61
N PRO A 17 -8.62 4.99 27.40
CA PRO A 17 -7.24 4.59 27.29
C PRO A 17 -6.95 4.20 25.82
N LYS A 18 -6.02 4.93 25.20
CA LYS A 18 -5.58 4.66 23.82
C LYS A 18 -5.20 3.18 23.80
N PRO A 19 -5.83 2.35 22.94
CA PRO A 19 -5.55 0.92 22.93
C PRO A 19 -4.05 0.75 22.70
N VAL A 20 -3.37 0.08 23.63
CA VAL A 20 -1.93 -0.18 23.56
C VAL A 20 -1.69 -1.11 22.38
N ARG A 21 -1.47 -0.53 21.18
CA ARG A 21 -1.04 -1.28 20.00
C ARG A 21 0.36 -1.79 20.30
N ARG A 22 0.55 -3.11 20.17
CA ARG A 22 1.88 -3.73 20.29
C ARG A 22 2.77 -3.16 19.19
N HIS A 23 3.61 -2.19 19.55
CA HIS A 23 4.67 -1.70 18.69
C HIS A 23 5.66 -2.85 18.43
N LEU A 24 6.08 -3.01 17.17
CA LEU A 24 7.10 -3.96 16.79
C LEU A 24 8.39 -3.57 17.52
N ALA A 25 8.95 -4.47 18.35
CA ALA A 25 10.06 -4.20 19.28
C ALA A 25 11.39 -3.74 18.63
N ILE A 26 11.43 -3.59 17.31
CA ILE A 26 12.60 -3.20 16.51
C ILE A 26 12.64 -1.68 16.28
N VAL A 27 11.53 -0.97 16.56
CA VAL A 27 11.41 0.47 16.30
C VAL A 27 11.67 1.24 17.60
N PRO A 28 12.72 2.08 17.67
CA PRO A 28 12.93 2.97 18.81
C PRO A 28 11.72 3.91 18.98
N ASP A 29 11.14 3.93 20.18
CA ASP A 29 9.99 4.75 20.61
C ASP A 29 10.31 6.26 20.72
N ALA A 30 11.35 6.71 20.00
CA ALA A 30 11.86 8.08 20.05
C ALA A 30 11.34 8.97 18.90
N GLY A 31 10.56 8.40 17.98
CA GLY A 31 9.88 9.13 16.90
C GLY A 31 8.38 9.20 17.16
N ASN A 32 7.77 10.37 16.96
CA ASN A 32 6.32 10.51 16.99
C ASN A 32 5.71 9.90 15.72
N TYR A 33 5.63 8.56 15.64
CA TYR A 33 5.07 7.85 14.47
C TYR A 33 3.58 8.15 14.25
N ASP A 34 2.90 8.68 15.27
CA ASP A 34 1.53 9.17 15.15
C ASP A 34 1.41 10.34 14.14
N GLU A 35 2.49 11.09 13.84
CA GLU A 35 2.52 12.12 12.78
C GLU A 35 2.65 11.54 11.36
N LEU A 36 3.19 10.33 11.22
CA LEU A 36 3.33 9.64 9.93
C LEU A 36 2.05 8.90 9.54
N GLU A 37 1.19 8.56 10.51
CA GLU A 37 -0.14 8.00 10.30
C GLU A 37 -1.08 9.15 9.89
N ARG A 38 -1.18 9.40 8.57
CA ARG A 38 -2.19 10.32 8.05
C ARG A 38 -3.56 9.64 8.17
N THR A 39 -4.17 9.79 9.33
CA THR A 39 -5.59 9.44 9.53
C THR A 39 -6.43 10.39 8.67
N ALA A 40 -6.51 10.14 7.35
CA ALA A 40 -7.32 10.97 6.48
C ALA A 40 -8.75 10.42 6.53
N PRO A 41 -9.74 11.23 6.98
CA PRO A 41 -11.12 10.79 7.04
C PRO A 41 -11.58 10.30 5.66
N GLY A 42 -12.08 9.05 5.59
CA GLY A 42 -12.63 8.50 4.35
C GLY A 42 -11.68 7.68 3.47
N ILE A 43 -10.39 7.48 3.81
CA ILE A 43 -9.50 6.56 3.05
C ILE A 43 -10.06 5.14 3.01
N ALA A 44 -10.64 4.66 4.11
CA ALA A 44 -11.24 3.32 4.18
C ALA A 44 -12.42 3.13 3.20
N SER A 45 -13.10 4.22 2.83
CA SER A 45 -14.29 4.18 1.96
C SER A 45 -14.04 4.68 0.53
N ARG A 46 -13.09 5.59 0.32
CA ARG A 46 -12.81 6.24 -0.98
C ARG A 46 -11.35 6.15 -1.44
N GLY A 47 -10.46 5.53 -0.66
CA GLY A 47 -9.07 5.26 -1.04
C GLY A 47 -8.94 4.04 -1.96
N VAL A 48 -7.74 3.86 -2.54
CA VAL A 48 -7.43 2.67 -3.35
C VAL A 48 -7.33 1.44 -2.46
N HIS A 49 -7.96 0.33 -2.86
CA HIS A 49 -7.90 -0.90 -2.09
C HIS A 49 -6.49 -1.53 -2.14
N PRO A 50 -5.93 -2.02 -1.02
CA PRO A 50 -4.55 -2.56 -0.98
C PRO A 50 -4.35 -3.77 -1.89
N ALA A 51 -5.38 -4.56 -2.15
CA ALA A 51 -5.30 -5.64 -3.14
C ALA A 51 -4.96 -5.15 -4.56
N THR A 52 -5.34 -3.92 -4.95
CA THR A 52 -4.97 -3.34 -6.25
C THR A 52 -3.47 -3.06 -6.32
N LEU A 53 -2.87 -2.59 -5.21
CA LEU A 53 -1.41 -2.45 -5.07
C LEU A 53 -0.72 -3.80 -5.12
N GLY A 54 -1.26 -4.81 -4.44
CA GLY A 54 -0.76 -6.18 -4.51
C GLY A 54 -0.78 -6.73 -5.95
N LEU A 55 -1.83 -6.45 -6.72
CA LEU A 55 -1.94 -6.86 -8.12
C LEU A 55 -0.91 -6.13 -9.00
N LEU A 56 -0.73 -4.83 -8.78
CA LEU A 56 0.31 -4.03 -9.47
C LEU A 56 1.70 -4.64 -9.26
N VAL A 57 2.08 -4.92 -8.01
CA VAL A 57 3.34 -5.59 -7.68
C VAL A 57 3.42 -6.96 -8.33
N GLY A 58 2.32 -7.72 -8.32
CA GLY A 58 2.23 -9.04 -8.95
C GLY A 58 2.50 -9.01 -10.46
N VAL A 59 1.99 -8.00 -11.18
CA VAL A 59 2.22 -7.84 -12.63
C VAL A 59 3.70 -7.55 -12.92
N TYR A 60 4.33 -6.68 -12.14
CA TYR A 60 5.77 -6.43 -12.27
C TYR A 60 6.62 -7.65 -11.92
N ALA A 61 6.22 -8.42 -10.90
CA ALA A 61 6.88 -9.67 -10.56
C ALA A 61 6.76 -10.70 -11.70
N ALA A 62 5.58 -10.84 -12.31
CA ALA A 62 5.38 -11.71 -13.48
C ALA A 62 6.23 -11.27 -14.69
N MET A 63 6.34 -9.96 -14.93
CA MET A 63 7.24 -9.40 -15.93
C MET A 63 8.72 -9.74 -15.63
N LEU A 64 9.16 -9.56 -14.39
CA LEU A 64 10.53 -9.88 -13.98
C LEU A 64 10.83 -11.37 -14.13
N LEU A 65 9.89 -12.24 -13.75
CA LEU A 65 10.00 -13.68 -13.95
C LEU A 65 10.14 -14.04 -15.43
N THR A 66 9.44 -13.33 -16.31
CA THR A 66 9.58 -13.50 -17.76
C THR A 66 11.01 -13.17 -18.23
N PHE A 67 11.62 -12.11 -17.69
CA PHE A 67 13.02 -11.82 -18.02
C PHE A 67 13.97 -12.91 -17.53
N TRP A 68 13.74 -13.44 -16.32
CA TRP A 68 14.49 -14.57 -15.79
C TRP A 68 14.37 -15.84 -16.64
N THR A 69 13.16 -16.18 -17.10
CA THR A 69 12.93 -17.42 -17.87
C THR A 69 13.58 -17.38 -19.25
N PHE A 70 13.55 -16.23 -19.92
CA PHE A 70 14.03 -16.12 -21.30
C PHE A 70 15.50 -15.67 -21.39
N PHE A 71 15.95 -14.73 -20.56
CA PHE A 71 17.21 -14.01 -20.78
C PHE A 71 18.34 -14.38 -19.80
N ALA A 72 18.09 -15.08 -18.69
CA ALA A 72 19.14 -15.47 -17.73
C ALA A 72 19.99 -16.67 -18.23
N ARG A 73 20.69 -16.49 -19.36
CA ARG A 73 21.43 -17.57 -20.05
C ARG A 73 22.93 -17.56 -19.77
N ASP A 74 23.49 -16.40 -19.53
CA ASP A 74 24.90 -16.21 -19.19
C ASP A 74 25.05 -15.46 -17.86
N ALA A 75 26.25 -15.54 -17.29
CA ALA A 75 26.54 -14.97 -15.97
C ALA A 75 26.41 -13.44 -15.94
N ALA A 76 26.73 -12.74 -17.02
CA ALA A 76 26.64 -11.28 -17.06
C ALA A 76 25.17 -10.85 -17.08
N THR A 77 24.33 -11.46 -17.91
CA THR A 77 22.89 -11.17 -17.95
C THR A 77 22.20 -11.57 -16.64
N ALA A 78 22.56 -12.72 -16.06
CA ALA A 78 22.02 -13.14 -14.77
C ALA A 78 22.38 -12.18 -13.62
N LEU A 79 23.61 -11.62 -13.64
CA LEU A 79 24.02 -10.60 -12.67
C LEU A 79 23.17 -9.33 -12.82
N VAL A 80 22.96 -8.86 -14.06
CA VAL A 80 22.09 -7.69 -14.33
C VAL A 80 20.68 -7.94 -13.82
N LEU A 81 20.09 -9.10 -14.11
CA LEU A 81 18.75 -9.44 -13.64
C LEU A 81 18.67 -9.55 -12.12
N THR A 82 19.74 -10.01 -11.47
CA THR A 82 19.83 -10.02 -10.00
C THR A 82 19.79 -8.60 -9.44
N VAL A 83 20.61 -7.70 -9.98
CA VAL A 83 20.64 -6.29 -9.56
C VAL A 83 19.27 -5.63 -9.77
N VAL A 84 18.65 -5.84 -10.94
CA VAL A 84 17.28 -5.33 -11.22
C VAL A 84 16.26 -5.90 -10.23
N SER A 85 16.36 -7.19 -9.89
CA SER A 85 15.47 -7.84 -8.92
C SER A 85 15.61 -7.21 -7.54
N VAL A 86 16.84 -6.92 -7.09
CA VAL A 86 17.09 -6.23 -5.81
C VAL A 86 16.46 -4.84 -5.83
N PHE A 87 16.68 -4.05 -6.87
CA PHE A 87 16.08 -2.72 -6.99
C PHE A 87 14.55 -2.78 -7.03
N MET A 88 13.96 -3.75 -7.73
CA MET A 88 12.52 -3.98 -7.75
C MET A 88 11.98 -4.26 -6.34
N ILE A 89 12.63 -5.15 -5.59
CA ILE A 89 12.25 -5.48 -4.21
C ILE A 89 12.33 -4.24 -3.31
N LEU A 90 13.41 -3.46 -3.40
CA LEU A 90 13.56 -2.24 -2.61
C LEU A 90 12.52 -1.18 -2.98
N TYR A 91 12.32 -0.93 -4.27
CA TYR A 91 11.41 0.09 -4.77
C TYR A 91 9.96 -0.24 -4.42
N PHE A 92 9.49 -1.45 -4.73
CA PHE A 92 8.13 -1.86 -4.39
C PHE A 92 7.94 -2.11 -2.91
N GLY A 93 8.95 -2.61 -2.20
CA GLY A 93 8.91 -2.77 -0.75
C GLY A 93 8.73 -1.43 -0.04
N LEU A 94 9.45 -0.40 -0.48
CA LEU A 94 9.33 0.93 0.11
C LEU A 94 8.01 1.60 -0.25
N ILE A 95 7.59 1.56 -1.52
CA ILE A 95 6.36 2.22 -1.97
C ILE A 95 5.12 1.48 -1.47
N ALA A 96 4.98 0.18 -1.78
CA ALA A 96 3.80 -0.57 -1.39
C ALA A 96 3.73 -0.75 0.13
N GLY A 97 4.87 -1.01 0.78
CA GLY A 97 4.95 -1.09 2.24
C GLY A 97 4.61 0.23 2.92
N GLY A 98 5.15 1.35 2.40
CA GLY A 98 4.83 2.69 2.89
C GLY A 98 3.35 3.02 2.74
N ILE A 99 2.76 2.77 1.57
CA ILE A 99 1.33 3.02 1.32
C ILE A 99 0.46 2.16 2.25
N VAL A 100 0.73 0.86 2.37
CA VAL A 100 -0.06 -0.03 3.24
C VAL A 100 0.05 0.37 4.71
N LEU A 101 1.24 0.84 5.15
CA LEU A 101 1.44 1.29 6.52
C LEU A 101 0.74 2.63 6.79
N SER A 102 0.83 3.58 5.85
CA SER A 102 0.26 4.92 5.98
C SER A 102 -1.27 4.97 5.78
N ASP A 103 -1.85 4.12 4.93
CA ASP A 103 -3.29 4.08 4.62
C ASP A 103 -4.09 3.22 5.62
N THR A 104 -3.66 3.18 6.88
CA THR A 104 -4.37 2.43 7.93
C THR A 104 -5.72 3.11 8.23
N PRO A 105 -6.87 2.40 8.11
CA PRO A 105 -8.17 2.93 8.49
C PRO A 105 -8.16 3.45 9.93
N ALA A 106 -8.91 4.52 10.18
CA ALA A 106 -9.13 5.00 11.54
C ALA A 106 -9.64 3.85 12.43
N PRO A 107 -9.24 3.76 13.71
CA PRO A 107 -9.71 2.71 14.61
C PRO A 107 -11.24 2.62 14.63
N GLY A 108 -11.80 1.53 14.11
CA GLY A 108 -13.26 1.30 14.03
C GLY A 108 -13.89 1.42 12.64
N GLU A 109 -13.18 1.90 11.62
CA GLU A 109 -13.67 1.88 10.23
C GLU A 109 -13.30 0.56 9.53
N PRO A 110 -14.27 -0.28 9.12
CA PRO A 110 -13.97 -1.48 8.36
C PRO A 110 -13.48 -1.10 6.96
N LEU A 111 -12.36 -1.70 6.54
CA LEU A 111 -11.89 -1.58 5.17
C LEU A 111 -12.93 -2.17 4.22
N ARG A 112 -13.34 -1.41 3.18
CA ARG A 112 -14.26 -1.93 2.17
C ARG A 112 -13.70 -3.17 1.48
N SER A 113 -14.56 -4.09 1.07
CA SER A 113 -14.14 -5.26 0.30
C SER A 113 -13.63 -4.86 -1.09
N PHE A 114 -12.82 -5.71 -1.72
CA PHE A 114 -12.34 -5.46 -3.09
C PHE A 114 -13.49 -5.34 -4.11
N SER A 115 -14.57 -6.09 -3.91
CA SER A 115 -15.77 -6.01 -4.76
C SER A 115 -16.47 -4.65 -4.64
N GLU A 116 -16.56 -4.11 -3.41
CA GLU A 116 -17.10 -2.77 -3.16
C GLU A 116 -16.16 -1.68 -3.66
N PHE A 117 -14.84 -1.89 -3.62
CA PHE A 117 -13.87 -0.98 -4.23
C PHE A 117 -14.08 -0.84 -5.74
N ILE A 118 -14.14 -1.95 -6.48
CA ILE A 118 -14.26 -1.92 -7.95
C ILE A 118 -15.52 -1.18 -8.41
N LYS A 119 -16.62 -1.29 -7.65
CA LYS A 119 -17.91 -0.66 -7.95
C LYS A 119 -18.06 0.73 -7.30
N GLY A 120 -17.25 1.03 -6.30
CA GLY A 120 -17.35 2.23 -5.48
C GLY A 120 -16.55 3.40 -6.06
N PRO A 121 -16.77 4.61 -5.53
CA PRO A 121 -15.98 5.78 -5.88
C PRO A 121 -14.57 5.70 -5.27
N VAL A 122 -13.62 6.31 -5.96
CA VAL A 122 -12.26 6.58 -5.54
C VAL A 122 -12.00 8.08 -5.73
N ASP A 123 -11.53 8.74 -4.68
CA ASP A 123 -11.20 10.16 -4.73
C ASP A 123 -9.83 10.36 -5.40
N ILE A 124 -9.76 11.27 -6.36
CA ILE A 124 -8.54 11.73 -7.03
C ILE A 124 -8.45 13.26 -6.93
N LEU A 125 -7.31 13.84 -7.30
CA LEU A 125 -7.09 15.28 -7.20
C LEU A 125 -8.14 16.12 -7.96
N THR A 126 -8.63 15.61 -9.10
CA THR A 126 -9.54 16.32 -10.01
C THR A 126 -11.01 15.98 -9.81
N GLY A 127 -11.36 15.11 -8.87
CA GLY A 127 -12.74 14.64 -8.67
C GLY A 127 -12.80 13.19 -8.20
N THR A 128 -13.83 12.46 -8.61
CA THR A 128 -14.03 11.06 -8.25
C THR A 128 -14.09 10.18 -9.49
N ILE A 129 -13.46 9.02 -9.43
CA ILE A 129 -13.53 7.99 -10.47
C ILE A 129 -14.01 6.68 -9.86
N THR A 130 -14.42 5.71 -10.67
CA THR A 130 -14.75 4.38 -10.15
C THR A 130 -13.48 3.61 -9.79
N GLY A 131 -13.55 2.71 -8.80
CA GLY A 131 -12.40 1.87 -8.45
C GLY A 131 -11.94 0.96 -9.59
N ARG A 132 -12.84 0.58 -10.51
CA ARG A 132 -12.46 -0.09 -11.76
C ARG A 132 -11.58 0.77 -12.64
N GLU A 133 -11.93 2.04 -12.85
CA GLU A 133 -11.13 2.97 -13.66
C GLU A 133 -9.77 3.21 -13.01
N ALA A 134 -9.74 3.41 -11.69
CA ALA A 134 -8.50 3.54 -10.94
C ALA A 134 -7.60 2.31 -11.12
N ALA A 135 -8.15 1.11 -10.96
CA ALA A 135 -7.41 -0.13 -11.15
C ALA A 135 -6.87 -0.29 -12.58
N ILE A 136 -7.70 0.02 -13.60
CA ILE A 136 -7.25 -0.03 -14.99
C ILE A 136 -6.11 0.97 -15.22
N GLN A 137 -6.23 2.21 -14.75
CA GLN A 137 -5.17 3.22 -14.91
C GLN A 137 -3.85 2.80 -14.27
N MET A 138 -3.91 2.21 -13.08
CA MET A 138 -2.73 1.70 -12.38
C MET A 138 -2.08 0.51 -13.10
N LEU A 139 -2.89 -0.40 -13.63
CA LEU A 139 -2.42 -1.69 -14.14
C LEU A 139 -2.13 -1.71 -15.64
N PHE A 140 -2.69 -0.77 -16.40
CA PHE A 140 -2.64 -0.80 -17.86
C PHE A 140 -1.20 -0.80 -18.39
N LEU A 141 -0.41 0.19 -18.01
CA LEU A 141 0.97 0.30 -18.47
C LEU A 141 1.84 -0.90 -18.01
N PRO A 142 1.85 -1.30 -16.72
CA PRO A 142 2.56 -2.50 -16.28
C PRO A 142 2.15 -3.77 -17.02
N ALA A 143 0.86 -3.96 -17.28
CA ALA A 143 0.36 -5.13 -18.00
C ALA A 143 0.85 -5.14 -19.45
N CYS A 144 0.83 -3.99 -20.14
CA CYS A 144 1.41 -3.86 -21.48
C CYS A 144 2.90 -4.19 -21.49
N MET A 145 3.66 -3.72 -20.49
CA MET A 145 5.08 -4.03 -20.36
C MET A 145 5.34 -5.53 -20.11
N ALA A 146 4.54 -6.17 -19.26
CA ALA A 146 4.62 -7.61 -19.01
C ALA A 146 4.34 -8.44 -20.28
N VAL A 147 3.31 -8.07 -21.04
CA VAL A 147 2.98 -8.71 -22.32
C VAL A 147 4.11 -8.51 -23.33
N LEU A 148 4.64 -7.30 -23.45
CA LEU A 148 5.75 -7.01 -24.36
C LEU A 148 7.01 -7.81 -24.00
N ALA A 149 7.39 -7.83 -22.72
CA ALA A 149 8.51 -8.62 -22.22
C ALA A 149 8.34 -10.11 -22.58
N THR A 150 7.12 -10.63 -22.46
CA THR A 150 6.79 -12.02 -22.81
C THR A 150 6.95 -12.28 -24.30
N ILE A 151 6.41 -11.40 -25.15
CA ILE A 151 6.51 -11.53 -26.60
C ILE A 151 7.99 -11.49 -27.04
N ILE A 152 8.77 -10.52 -26.56
CA ILE A 152 10.19 -10.41 -26.90
C ILE A 152 10.94 -11.64 -26.40
N GLY A 153 10.66 -12.11 -25.19
CA GLY A 153 11.26 -13.33 -24.64
C GLY A 153 10.97 -14.57 -25.48
N ILE A 154 9.73 -14.74 -25.95
CA ILE A 154 9.34 -15.84 -26.84
C ILE A 154 10.10 -15.74 -28.16
N ILE A 155 10.13 -14.56 -28.79
CA ILE A 155 10.84 -14.35 -30.08
C ILE A 155 12.32 -14.66 -29.93
N ALA A 156 12.97 -14.14 -28.89
CA ALA A 156 14.38 -14.39 -28.60
C ALA A 156 14.68 -15.87 -28.30
N ARG A 157 13.67 -16.65 -27.88
CA ARG A 157 13.80 -18.09 -27.61
C ARG A 157 13.69 -18.96 -28.85
N VAL A 158 12.94 -18.52 -29.86
CA VAL A 158 12.69 -19.27 -31.09
C VAL A 158 13.57 -18.85 -32.26
N SER A 159 14.25 -17.71 -32.14
CA SER A 159 15.27 -17.22 -33.09
C SER A 159 16.62 -17.87 -32.83
#